data_AF-A0A6G0Q3S0-F1
#
_entry.id   AF-A0A6G0Q3S0-F1
#
_cell.length_a   1.000
_cell.length_b   1.000
_cell.length_c   1.000
_cell.angle_alpha   90.00
_cell.angle_beta   90.00
_cell.angle_gamma   90.00
#
_symmetry.space_group_name_H-M   'P 1'
#
loop_
_entity.id
_entity.type
_entity.pdbx_description
1 polymer ?
#
loop_
_entity_poly.entity_id
_entity_poly.type
_entity_poly.pdbx_seq_one_letter_code
_entity_poly.pdbx_strand_id
1 'polypeptide(L)'
;MALLNRKAYKKLKDEATLLIKKFHMRWQPKEWSALKSLPGGEEQDPYRDIPAVEIGKACKKFSEIQAGLIIGLTENTKLVLYPKCFAVADPRRRTEVLLGAGDCVISVATLSTAVLPLRNSTTGFTAC
;
A
#
# COMPACT_ATOMS: atom_id res chain seq x y z
N MET A 1 23.56 4.74 6.40
CA MET A 1 22.16 4.31 6.46
C MET A 1 21.48 5.00 7.65
N ALA A 2 20.51 5.88 7.41
CA ALA A 2 19.75 6.46 8.52
C ALA A 2 18.86 5.35 9.12
N LEU A 3 19.18 4.90 10.33
CA LEU A 3 18.29 4.05 11.10
C LEU A 3 16.97 4.81 11.27
N LEU A 4 15.91 4.34 10.61
CA LEU A 4 14.55 4.71 10.98
C LEU A 4 14.43 4.47 12.50
N ASN A 5 14.24 5.56 13.25
CA ASN A 5 14.16 5.50 14.70
C ASN A 5 13.05 4.49 15.08
N ARG A 6 13.43 3.40 15.74
CA ARG A 6 12.52 2.29 16.08
C ARG A 6 11.27 2.77 16.82
N LYS A 7 11.39 3.84 17.63
CA LYS A 7 10.25 4.49 18.30
C LYS A 7 9.31 5.19 17.31
N ALA A 8 9.85 5.91 16.34
CA ALA A 8 9.06 6.59 15.31
C ALA A 8 8.32 5.58 14.42
N TYR A 9 8.99 4.50 14.02
CA TYR A 9 8.36 3.44 13.22
C TYR A 9 7.25 2.72 13.99
N LYS A 10 7.44 2.47 15.30
CA LYS A 10 6.37 1.93 16.15
C LYS A 10 5.17 2.87 16.22
N LYS A 11 5.40 4.17 16.47
CA LYS A 11 4.33 5.18 16.54
C LYS A 11 3.52 5.25 15.26
N LEU A 12 4.19 5.22 14.10
CA LEU A 12 3.54 5.20 12.80
C LEU A 12 2.62 3.97 12.64
N LYS A 13 3.09 2.77 13.01
CA LYS A 13 2.26 1.56 12.96
C LYS A 13 1.04 1.66 13.87
N ASP A 14 1.20 2.22 15.07
CA ASP A 14 0.11 2.38 16.02
C ASP A 14 -0.95 3.35 15.46
N GLU A 15 -0.53 4.50 14.92
CA GLU A 15 -1.43 5.49 14.29
C GLU A 15 -2.13 4.93 13.05
N ALA A 16 -1.40 4.24 12.18
CA ALA A 16 -1.98 3.61 11.00
C ALA A 16 -2.96 2.48 11.37
N THR A 17 -2.68 1.73 12.44
CA THR A 17 -3.62 0.71 12.96
C THR A 17 -4.91 1.35 13.46
N LEU A 18 -4.82 2.50 14.14
CA LEU A 18 -6.00 3.26 14.56
C LEU A 18 -6.80 3.76 13.36
N LEU A 19 -6.13 4.25 12.32
CA LEU A 19 -6.77 4.69 11.08
C LEU A 19 -7.52 3.54 10.40
N ILE A 20 -6.87 2.38 10.24
CA ILE A 20 -7.48 1.18 9.63
C ILE A 20 -8.74 0.76 10.40
N LYS A 21 -8.68 0.72 11.73
CA LYS A 21 -9.84 0.37 12.57
C LYS A 21 -11.02 1.33 12.41
N LYS A 22 -10.75 2.62 12.13
CA LYS A 22 -11.81 3.61 11.84
C LYS A 22 -12.47 3.37 10.49
N PHE A 23 -11.71 2.92 9.49
CA PHE A 23 -12.27 2.58 8.17
C PHE A 23 -13.03 1.25 8.19
N HIS A 24 -12.48 0.24 8.86
CA HIS A 24 -13.12 -1.07 8.96
C HIS A 24 -12.70 -1.78 10.24
N MET A 25 -13.65 -1.94 11.18
CA MET A 25 -13.34 -2.40 12.54
C MET A 25 -12.74 -3.81 12.63
N ARG A 26 -13.00 -4.66 11.62
CA ARG A 26 -12.45 -6.02 11.56
C ARG A 26 -11.07 -6.08 10.93
N TRP A 27 -10.61 -5.02 10.26
CA TRP A 27 -9.31 -5.05 9.59
C TRP A 27 -8.15 -5.02 10.58
N GLN A 28 -7.22 -5.96 10.41
CA GLN A 28 -6.02 -6.10 11.23
C GLN A 28 -4.76 -6.13 10.35
N PRO A 29 -3.76 -5.28 10.59
CA PRO A 29 -2.51 -5.31 9.81
C PRO A 29 -1.70 -6.59 10.06
N LYS A 30 -1.20 -7.24 9.00
CA LYS A 30 -0.45 -8.51 9.08
C LYS A 30 1.09 -8.42 9.09
N GLU A 31 1.74 -7.50 8.36
CA GLU A 31 3.11 -7.75 7.84
C GLU A 31 4.02 -6.51 7.52
N TRP A 32 4.05 -5.41 8.29
CA TRP A 32 4.75 -4.13 7.96
C TRP A 32 6.09 -4.10 7.18
N SER A 33 6.10 -3.43 6.02
CA SER A 33 7.28 -3.22 5.18
C SER A 33 7.54 -1.74 4.90
N ALA A 34 8.79 -1.28 5.04
CA ALA A 34 9.21 0.06 4.64
C ALA A 34 10.08 -0.05 3.38
N LEU A 35 9.62 0.56 2.29
CA LEU A 35 10.27 0.59 0.99
C LEU A 35 10.93 1.95 0.79
N LYS A 36 12.08 1.98 0.13
CA LYS A 36 12.75 3.23 -0.25
C LYS A 36 13.15 3.16 -1.72
N SER A 37 12.54 4.03 -2.54
CA SER A 37 13.00 4.23 -3.90
C SER A 37 14.27 5.09 -3.90
N LEU A 38 15.29 4.64 -4.64
CA LEU A 38 16.52 5.38 -4.85
C LEU A 38 16.38 6.30 -6.08
N PRO A 39 17.10 7.44 -6.11
CA PRO A 39 17.14 8.29 -7.30
C PRO A 39 17.58 7.50 -8.53
N GLY A 40 16.92 7.73 -9.67
CA GLY A 40 17.20 7.03 -10.93
C GLY A 40 16.59 5.63 -11.04
N GLY A 41 15.78 5.19 -10.07
CA GLY A 41 15.02 3.95 -10.18
C GLY A 41 13.92 4.04 -11.25
N GLU A 42 13.69 2.95 -11.96
CA GLU A 42 12.64 2.85 -12.97
C GLU A 42 11.25 2.63 -12.36
N GLU A 43 10.20 2.95 -13.13
CA GLU A 43 8.83 2.57 -12.81
C GLU A 43 8.75 1.03 -12.76
N GLN A 44 8.14 0.47 -11.72
CA GLN A 44 7.94 -0.97 -11.60
C GLN A 44 6.81 -1.44 -12.54
N ASP A 45 6.98 -2.61 -13.16
CA ASP A 45 5.95 -3.24 -14.00
C ASP A 45 4.68 -3.55 -13.23
N PRO A 46 3.49 -3.50 -13.86
CA PRO A 46 2.27 -3.67 -13.11
C PRO A 46 2.06 -4.99 -12.35
N TYR A 47 1.78 -4.92 -11.04
CA TYR A 47 1.61 -6.08 -10.16
C TYR A 47 0.41 -5.93 -9.21
N ARG A 48 0.04 -7.05 -8.56
CA ARG A 48 -0.95 -7.07 -7.48
C ARG A 48 -0.23 -7.24 -6.16
N ASP A 49 -0.49 -6.36 -5.21
CA ASP A 49 0.05 -6.48 -3.85
C ASP A 49 -0.37 -7.79 -3.18
N ILE A 50 -1.57 -8.27 -3.53
CA ILE A 50 -2.18 -9.46 -2.95
C ILE A 50 -2.50 -10.48 -4.05
N PRO A 51 -1.91 -11.68 -3.99
CA PRO A 51 -2.22 -12.74 -4.94
C PRO A 51 -3.70 -13.13 -4.93
N ALA A 52 -4.25 -13.47 -6.11
CA ALA A 52 -5.65 -13.85 -6.27
C ALA A 52 -6.08 -15.02 -5.35
N VAL A 53 -5.16 -15.95 -5.08
CA VAL A 53 -5.37 -17.08 -4.18
C VAL A 53 -5.62 -16.63 -2.75
N GLU A 54 -4.88 -15.64 -2.25
CA GLU A 54 -5.04 -15.11 -0.90
C GLU A 54 -6.35 -14.31 -0.78
N ILE A 55 -6.71 -13.56 -1.82
CA ILE A 55 -8.03 -12.90 -1.91
C ILE A 55 -9.15 -13.95 -1.82
N GLY A 56 -9.06 -15.03 -2.60
CA GLY A 56 -10.06 -16.10 -2.59
C GLY A 56 -10.19 -16.80 -1.23
N LYS A 57 -9.06 -17.00 -0.52
CA LYS A 57 -9.07 -17.55 0.85
C LYS A 57 -9.76 -16.60 1.83
N ALA A 58 -9.45 -15.31 1.78
CA ALA A 58 -10.05 -14.31 2.66
C ALA A 58 -11.56 -14.18 2.42
N CYS A 59 -11.99 -14.13 1.15
CA CYS A 59 -13.40 -14.10 0.80
C CYS A 59 -14.14 -15.33 1.34
N LYS A 60 -13.57 -16.53 1.20
CA LYS A 60 -14.21 -17.76 1.69
C LYS A 60 -14.27 -17.84 3.21
N LYS A 61 -13.21 -17.42 3.90
CA LYS A 61 -13.07 -17.60 5.35
C LYS A 61 -13.75 -16.49 6.16
N PHE A 62 -13.70 -15.25 5.67
CA PHE A 62 -14.12 -14.07 6.42
C PHE A 62 -15.24 -13.29 5.72
N SER A 63 -15.63 -13.67 4.50
CA SER A 63 -16.53 -12.86 3.65
C SER A 63 -16.01 -11.43 3.43
N GLU A 64 -14.68 -11.28 3.41
CA GLU A 64 -13.99 -10.00 3.26
C GLU A 64 -12.88 -10.05 2.21
N ILE A 65 -12.53 -8.88 1.68
CA ILE A 65 -11.44 -8.69 0.72
C ILE A 65 -10.27 -8.02 1.42
N GLN A 66 -9.08 -8.55 1.20
CA GLN A 66 -7.85 -7.97 1.72
C GLN A 66 -7.51 -6.65 1.00
N ALA A 67 -6.90 -5.72 1.71
CA ALA A 67 -6.49 -4.41 1.20
C ALA A 67 -5.03 -4.13 1.52
N GLY A 68 -4.41 -3.22 0.77
CA GLY A 68 -3.12 -2.63 1.09
C GLY A 68 -3.30 -1.17 1.51
N LEU A 69 -2.55 -0.74 2.53
CA LEU A 69 -2.35 0.66 2.89
C LEU A 69 -0.94 1.08 2.48
N ILE A 70 -0.83 2.16 1.72
CA ILE A 70 0.46 2.81 1.43
C ILE A 70 0.46 4.17 2.11
N ILE A 71 1.50 4.46 2.88
CA ILE A 71 1.71 5.76 3.54
C ILE A 71 2.95 6.43 2.97
N GLY A 72 2.81 7.68 2.53
CA GLY A 72 3.94 8.52 2.14
C GLY A 72 4.73 8.91 3.39
N LEU A 73 5.99 8.50 3.49
CA LEU A 73 6.85 8.90 4.62
C LEU A 73 7.63 10.18 4.34
N THR A 74 7.52 10.71 3.12
CA THR A 74 8.21 11.90 2.65
C THR A 74 7.32 12.61 1.64
N GLU A 75 7.62 13.88 1.42
CA GLU A 75 6.98 14.64 0.36
C GLU A 75 7.22 14.05 -1.02
N ASN A 76 6.22 14.24 -1.89
CA ASN A 76 6.25 13.87 -3.30
C ASN A 76 6.43 12.37 -3.55
N THR A 77 5.93 11.51 -2.65
CA THR A 77 5.87 10.07 -2.91
C THR A 77 4.88 9.81 -4.03
N LYS A 78 5.38 9.42 -5.20
CA LYS A 78 4.56 9.21 -6.40
C LYS A 78 4.18 7.73 -6.52
N LEU A 79 2.89 7.47 -6.63
CA LEU A 79 2.31 6.16 -6.88
C LEU A 79 1.58 6.16 -8.22
N VAL A 80 1.61 5.02 -8.91
CA VAL A 80 0.73 4.76 -10.05
C VAL A 80 -0.22 3.63 -9.65
N LEU A 81 -1.50 3.79 -9.99
CA LEU A 81 -2.58 2.88 -9.65
C LEU A 81 -3.42 2.60 -10.90
N TYR A 82 -4.04 1.43 -10.95
CA TYR A 82 -4.95 1.04 -12.01
C TYR A 82 -6.33 0.68 -11.42
N PRO A 83 -7.20 1.68 -11.16
CA PRO A 83 -8.48 1.45 -10.50
C PRO A 83 -9.38 0.50 -11.29
N LYS A 84 -9.98 -0.46 -10.58
CA LYS A 84 -10.85 -1.52 -11.12
C LYS A 84 -10.14 -2.46 -12.12
N CYS A 85 -8.81 -2.42 -12.20
CA CYS A 85 -8.02 -3.45 -12.88
C CYS A 85 -7.68 -4.52 -11.86
N PHE A 86 -8.44 -5.61 -11.81
CA PHE A 86 -8.21 -6.67 -10.84
C PHE A 86 -7.22 -7.72 -11.34
N ALA A 87 -6.93 -7.77 -12.64
CA ALA A 87 -6.13 -8.84 -13.22
C ALA A 87 -5.07 -8.46 -14.23
N VAL A 88 -5.41 -7.56 -15.16
CA VAL A 88 -4.49 -7.01 -16.15
C VAL A 88 -4.57 -5.50 -16.10
N ALA A 89 -3.43 -4.83 -16.21
CA ALA A 89 -3.37 -3.38 -16.23
C ALA A 89 -3.99 -2.85 -17.52
N ASP A 90 -4.82 -1.82 -17.41
CA ASP A 90 -5.38 -1.10 -18.55
C ASP A 90 -4.77 0.31 -18.56
N PRO A 91 -3.96 0.67 -19.58
CA PRO A 91 -3.35 2.00 -19.68
C PRO A 91 -4.36 3.15 -19.60
N ARG A 92 -5.61 2.92 -20.00
CA ARG A 92 -6.68 3.94 -19.94
C ARG A 92 -7.15 4.23 -18.51
N ARG A 93 -6.81 3.35 -17.57
CA ARG A 93 -7.14 3.46 -16.14
C ARG A 93 -5.93 3.89 -15.31
N ARG A 94 -4.77 4.15 -15.94
CA ARG A 94 -3.57 4.63 -15.25
C ARG A 94 -3.88 5.93 -14.51
N THR A 95 -3.70 5.90 -13.20
CA THR A 95 -3.91 7.04 -12.32
C THR A 95 -2.64 7.29 -11.53
N GLU A 96 -2.06 8.49 -11.67
CA GLU A 96 -0.93 8.90 -10.83
C GLU A 96 -1.46 9.59 -9.57
N VAL A 97 -0.91 9.22 -8.42
CA VAL A 97 -1.21 9.83 -7.12
C VAL A 97 0.08 10.35 -6.52
N LEU A 98 0.07 11.60 -6.10
CA LEU A 98 1.18 12.20 -5.37
C LEU A 98 0.78 12.30 -3.90
N LEU A 99 1.59 11.69 -3.02
CA LEU A 99 1.39 11.71 -1.59
C LEU A 99 2.40 12.65 -0.93
N GLY A 100 1.90 13.54 -0.07
CA GLY A 100 2.72 14.24 0.91
C GLY A 100 3.12 13.33 2.07
N ALA A 101 3.94 13.85 2.99
CA ALA A 101 4.28 13.11 4.19
C ALA A 101 3.04 12.93 5.09
N GLY A 102 2.69 11.67 5.40
CA GLY A 102 1.53 11.30 6.20
C GLY A 102 0.27 11.01 5.39
N ASP A 103 0.23 11.39 4.11
CA ASP A 103 -0.86 10.99 3.22
C ASP A 103 -0.87 9.48 2.99
N CYS A 104 -2.05 8.92 2.77
CA CYS A 104 -2.18 7.48 2.58
C CYS A 104 -3.22 7.10 1.52
N VAL A 105 -3.01 5.92 0.94
CA VAL A 105 -3.91 5.30 -0.03
C VAL A 105 -4.26 3.90 0.44
N ILE A 106 -5.55 3.57 0.40
CA ILE A 106 -6.06 2.21 0.60
C ILE A 106 -6.44 1.63 -0.76
N SER A 107 -5.84 0.50 -1.14
CA SER A 107 -6.15 -0.23 -2.37
C SER A 107 -6.74 -1.60 -2.03
N VAL A 108 -7.90 -1.93 -2.60
CA VAL A 108 -8.58 -3.22 -2.38
C VAL A 108 -8.51 -4.03 -3.66
N ALA A 109 -7.78 -5.15 -3.66
CA ALA A 109 -7.71 -6.12 -4.76
C ALA A 109 -7.37 -5.56 -6.18
N THR A 110 -7.01 -4.29 -6.32
CA THR A 110 -6.60 -3.68 -7.59
C THR A 110 -5.15 -4.02 -7.91
N LEU A 111 -4.81 -4.01 -9.20
CA LEU A 111 -3.44 -3.89 -9.67
C LEU A 111 -2.90 -2.52 -9.20
N SER A 112 -1.89 -2.57 -8.35
CA SER A 112 -1.19 -1.42 -7.79
C SER A 112 0.21 -1.41 -8.37
N THR A 113 0.64 -0.34 -9.04
CA THR A 113 2.02 -0.22 -9.56
C THR A 113 2.25 1.09 -10.24
N ALA A 114 3.25 1.90 -9.91
CA ALA A 114 4.50 1.68 -9.20
C ALA A 114 4.80 2.81 -8.19
N VAL A 115 5.72 2.57 -7.24
CA VAL A 115 6.41 3.66 -6.54
C VAL A 115 7.45 4.23 -7.50
N LEU A 116 7.10 5.30 -8.20
CA LEU A 116 8.06 6.09 -8.99
C LEU A 116 9.11 6.70 -8.03
N PRO A 117 10.32 7.08 -8.51
CA PRO A 117 11.51 7.16 -7.67
C PRO A 117 11.55 8.39 -6.77
N LEU A 118 10.63 8.51 -5.80
CA LEU A 118 10.71 9.49 -4.73
C LEU A 118 10.22 8.89 -3.41
N ARG A 119 11.24 8.49 -2.64
CA ARG A 119 11.39 8.40 -1.18
C ARG A 119 10.28 7.67 -0.39
N ASN A 120 10.77 6.71 0.40
CA ASN A 120 10.19 6.10 1.58
C ASN A 120 8.65 5.91 1.59
N SER A 121 8.17 4.71 1.27
CA SER A 121 6.78 4.31 1.51
C SER A 121 6.72 3.18 2.54
N THR A 122 5.66 3.13 3.34
CA THR A 122 5.37 1.92 4.14
C THR A 122 4.21 1.19 3.49
N THR A 123 4.41 -0.08 3.14
CA THR A 123 3.38 -0.98 2.60
C THR A 123 2.74 -1.74 3.76
N GLY A 124 1.40 -1.82 3.75
CA GLY A 124 0.51 -2.03 4.91
C GLY A 124 -0.69 -2.96 4.68
N PHE A 125 -0.48 -4.27 4.47
CA PHE A 125 -1.28 -5.50 4.72
C PHE A 125 -2.80 -5.65 4.69
N THR A 126 -3.13 -6.84 4.16
CA THR A 126 -4.12 -7.83 4.53
C THR A 126 -4.85 -7.65 5.87
N ALA A 127 -6.16 -7.41 5.75
CA ALA A 127 -7.15 -7.57 6.80
C ALA A 127 -7.74 -9.00 6.84
N CYS A 128 -8.10 -9.48 8.02
CA CYS A 128 -8.96 -10.63 8.28
C CYS A 128 -9.97 -10.24 9.36
#